data_AF-A0A9E5YFK2-F1
#
_entry.id   AF-A0A9E5YFK2-F1
#
_cell.length_a   1.000
_cell.length_b   1.000
_cell.length_c   1.000
_cell.angle_alpha   90.00
_cell.angle_beta   90.00
_cell.angle_gamma   90.00
#
_symmetry.space_group_name_H-M   'P 1'
#
loop_
_entity.id
_entity.type
_entity.pdbx_description
1 polymer ?
#
loop_
_entity_poly.entity_id
_entity_poly.type
_entity_poly.pdbx_seq_one_letter_code
_entity_poly.pdbx_strand_id
1 'polypeptide(L)'
;MFDLLTDYIRSGRIRLDKTKITYRAAYHDPCNYGRKSQELFGHGYYEEPRWILDQCISDWVDLFPKEGHQYCCGGGGGTLLTPYRDERIHYARRKMEQIKRTGAEMLVVPCHSCHAQIKAVAETYGMPDLRVKYLWEVVADIMIID
;
A
#
# COMPACT_ATOMS: atom_id res chain seq x y z
N MET A 1 -2.29 -12.38 6.34
CA MET A 1 -3.30 -11.44 5.80
C MET A 1 -3.58 -11.75 4.35
N PHE A 2 -2.56 -11.74 3.48
CA PHE A 2 -2.75 -11.99 2.05
C PHE A 2 -3.38 -13.36 1.75
N ASP A 3 -2.93 -14.42 2.42
CA ASP A 3 -3.49 -15.78 2.24
C ASP A 3 -4.97 -15.85 2.63
N LEU A 4 -5.34 -15.21 3.74
CA LEU A 4 -6.72 -15.20 4.23
C LEU A 4 -7.65 -14.46 3.27
N LEU A 5 -7.24 -13.27 2.81
CA LEU A 5 -8.02 -12.51 1.83
C LEU A 5 -8.14 -13.28 0.51
N THR A 6 -7.04 -13.88 0.06
CA THR A 6 -7.01 -14.72 -1.14
C THR A 6 -7.97 -15.91 -1.02
N ASP A 7 -7.93 -16.64 0.09
CA ASP A 7 -8.81 -17.76 0.37
C ASP A 7 -10.28 -17.32 0.35
N TYR A 8 -10.62 -16.23 1.04
CA TYR A 8 -12.01 -15.78 1.14
C TYR A 8 -12.56 -15.28 -0.20
N ILE A 9 -11.73 -14.64 -1.01
CA ILE A 9 -12.11 -14.22 -2.37
C ILE A 9 -12.26 -15.45 -3.28
N ARG A 10 -11.30 -16.38 -3.28
CA ARG A 10 -11.33 -17.58 -4.14
C ARG A 10 -12.46 -18.53 -3.81
N SER A 11 -12.75 -18.71 -2.52
CA SER A 11 -13.86 -19.56 -2.06
C SER A 11 -15.23 -18.93 -2.24
N GLY A 12 -15.31 -17.65 -2.65
CA GLY A 12 -16.57 -16.92 -2.78
C GLY A 12 -17.22 -16.53 -1.45
N ARG A 13 -16.50 -16.71 -0.32
CA ARG A 13 -16.95 -16.23 1.01
C ARG A 13 -17.04 -14.71 1.05
N ILE A 14 -16.17 -14.03 0.30
CA ILE A 14 -16.26 -12.60 0.01
C ILE A 14 -16.50 -12.45 -1.50
N ARG A 15 -17.55 -11.71 -1.85
CA ARG A 15 -17.82 -11.25 -3.22
C ARG A 15 -17.53 -9.76 -3.32
N LEU A 16 -16.93 -9.35 -4.43
CA LEU A 16 -16.42 -8.00 -4.63
C LEU A 16 -17.12 -7.34 -5.82
N ASP A 17 -17.45 -6.06 -5.67
CA ASP A 17 -17.93 -5.19 -6.74
C ASP A 17 -16.87 -4.15 -7.09
N LYS A 18 -16.04 -4.45 -8.10
CA LYS A 18 -14.95 -3.57 -8.54
C LYS A 18 -15.45 -2.20 -9.06
N THR A 19 -16.73 -2.06 -9.40
CA THR A 19 -17.28 -0.81 -9.93
C THR A 19 -17.35 0.31 -8.88
N LYS A 20 -17.26 -0.05 -7.60
CA LYS A 20 -17.26 0.91 -6.48
C LYS A 20 -16.01 1.80 -6.40
N ILE A 21 -14.90 1.40 -7.03
CA ILE A 21 -13.67 2.21 -7.08
C ILE A 21 -13.50 2.75 -8.50
N THR A 22 -13.64 4.07 -8.65
CA THR A 22 -13.65 4.76 -9.96
C THR A 22 -12.40 5.59 -10.24
N TYR A 23 -11.50 5.69 -9.28
CA TYR A 23 -10.26 6.48 -9.38
C TYR A 23 -9.03 5.56 -9.44
N ARG A 24 -7.94 6.09 -10.01
CA ARG A 24 -6.68 5.38 -10.17
C ARG A 24 -5.99 5.14 -8.83
N ALA A 25 -5.54 3.90 -8.61
CA ALA A 25 -4.78 3.51 -7.43
C ALA A 25 -3.31 3.21 -7.76
N ALA A 26 -2.44 3.35 -6.76
CA ALA A 26 -1.06 2.88 -6.80
C ALA A 26 -0.78 1.92 -5.65
N TYR A 27 0.12 0.96 -5.85
CA TYR A 27 0.54 0.00 -4.83
C TYR A 27 1.99 0.21 -4.36
N HIS A 28 2.19 0.16 -3.05
CA HIS A 28 3.52 0.21 -2.44
C HIS A 28 3.85 -1.11 -1.74
N ASP A 29 4.89 -1.80 -2.20
CA ASP A 29 5.47 -2.96 -1.50
C ASP A 29 6.17 -2.52 -0.21
N PRO A 30 5.67 -2.89 0.99
CA PRO A 30 6.33 -2.53 2.23
C PRO A 30 7.55 -3.41 2.48
N CYS A 31 8.62 -2.80 3.00
CA CYS A 31 9.86 -3.52 3.31
C CYS A 31 9.67 -4.71 4.27
N ASN A 32 8.71 -4.64 5.19
CA ASN A 32 8.43 -5.73 6.14
C ASN A 32 7.82 -6.96 5.48
N TYR A 33 6.92 -6.78 4.49
CA TYR A 33 6.26 -7.90 3.79
C TYR A 33 7.07 -8.38 2.58
N GLY A 34 7.84 -7.49 1.94
CA GLY A 34 8.74 -7.85 0.85
C GLY A 34 10.08 -8.34 1.38
N ARG A 35 11.04 -7.42 1.53
CA ARG A 35 12.45 -7.74 1.84
C ARG A 35 12.64 -8.53 3.13
N LYS A 36 12.02 -8.09 4.24
CA LYS A 36 12.22 -8.75 5.54
C LYS A 36 11.61 -10.15 5.56
N SER A 37 10.42 -10.34 4.99
CA SER A 37 9.84 -11.69 4.87
C SER A 37 10.68 -12.58 3.94
N GLN A 38 11.18 -12.04 2.82
CA GLN A 38 12.08 -12.76 1.92
C GLN A 38 13.36 -13.22 2.63
N GLU A 39 13.96 -12.35 3.43
CA GLU A 39 15.19 -12.64 4.18
C GLU A 39 14.96 -13.67 5.30
N LEU A 40 13.89 -13.51 6.09
CA LEU A 40 13.67 -14.34 7.28
C LEU A 40 12.97 -15.67 6.99
N PHE A 41 12.14 -15.73 5.95
CA PHE A 41 11.26 -16.86 5.67
C PHE A 41 11.43 -17.43 4.25
N GLY A 42 12.36 -16.89 3.46
CA GLY A 42 12.58 -17.32 2.08
C GLY A 42 11.47 -16.91 1.11
N HIS A 43 10.50 -16.11 1.55
CA HIS A 43 9.33 -15.70 0.78
C HIS A 43 8.93 -14.25 1.07
N GLY A 44 9.05 -13.38 0.06
CA GLY A 44 8.54 -12.01 0.08
C GLY A 44 7.16 -11.94 -0.56
N TYR A 45 6.23 -11.25 0.11
CA TYR A 45 4.88 -11.06 -0.38
C TYR A 45 4.85 -9.91 -1.38
N TYR A 46 4.99 -10.25 -2.66
CA TYR A 46 4.97 -9.31 -3.77
C TYR A 46 3.78 -9.58 -4.68
N GLU A 47 3.57 -10.83 -5.09
CA GLU A 47 2.53 -11.17 -6.07
C GLU A 47 1.13 -11.27 -5.44
N GLU A 48 1.03 -11.70 -4.19
CA GLU A 48 -0.23 -11.85 -3.46
C GLU A 48 -1.02 -10.54 -3.35
N PRO A 49 -0.43 -9.41 -2.93
CA PRO A 49 -1.17 -8.14 -2.91
C PRO A 49 -1.59 -7.67 -4.31
N ARG A 50 -0.80 -7.96 -5.37
CA ARG A 50 -1.15 -7.62 -6.76
C ARG A 50 -2.34 -8.44 -7.24
N TRP A 51 -2.33 -9.74 -6.97
CA TRP A 51 -3.47 -10.61 -7.27
C TRP A 51 -4.75 -10.15 -6.57
N ILE A 52 -4.66 -9.73 -5.29
CA ILE A 52 -5.81 -9.17 -4.56
C ILE A 52 -6.27 -7.86 -5.20
N LEU A 53 -5.36 -6.94 -5.54
CA LEU A 53 -5.69 -5.69 -6.21
C LEU A 53 -6.37 -5.89 -7.56
N ASP A 54 -5.93 -6.88 -8.34
CA ASP A 54 -6.60 -7.25 -9.59
C ASP A 54 -8.05 -7.67 -9.36
N GLN A 55 -8.39 -8.19 -8.18
CA GLN A 55 -9.78 -8.51 -7.80
C GLN A 55 -10.55 -7.30 -7.27
N CYS A 56 -9.89 -6.19 -6.98
CA CYS A 56 -10.50 -5.06 -6.32
C CYS A 56 -10.66 -3.81 -7.19
N ILE A 57 -9.65 -3.50 -8.01
CA ILE A 57 -9.53 -2.22 -8.68
C ILE A 57 -9.21 -2.46 -10.15
N SER A 58 -9.96 -1.86 -11.06
CA SER A 58 -9.72 -2.00 -12.51
C SER A 58 -8.56 -1.14 -13.02
N ASP A 59 -8.30 0.01 -12.40
CA ASP A 59 -7.18 0.90 -12.74
C ASP A 59 -6.23 1.06 -11.54
N TRP A 60 -5.22 0.19 -11.46
CA TRP A 60 -4.15 0.31 -10.48
C TRP A 60 -2.78 0.12 -11.13
N VAL A 61 -1.75 0.71 -10.53
CA VAL A 61 -0.35 0.56 -10.98
C VAL A 61 0.63 0.35 -9.84
N ASP A 62 1.76 -0.27 -10.16
CA ASP A 62 2.88 -0.34 -9.24
C ASP A 62 3.61 1.01 -9.11
N LEU A 63 4.13 1.29 -7.92
CA LEU A 63 5.21 2.26 -7.78
C LEU A 63 6.50 1.69 -8.39
N PHE A 64 7.28 2.50 -9.11
CA PHE A 64 8.58 2.10 -9.66
C PHE A 64 9.75 2.78 -8.92
N PRO A 65 10.84 2.08 -8.55
CA PRO A 65 11.10 0.64 -8.76
C PRO A 65 10.33 -0.27 -7.79
N LYS A 66 9.70 -1.34 -8.25
CA LYS A 66 8.81 -2.21 -7.45
C LYS A 66 9.53 -3.29 -6.63
N GLU A 67 8.78 -4.06 -5.84
CA GLU A 67 9.24 -5.25 -5.11
C GLU A 67 10.42 -4.96 -4.17
N GLY A 68 11.45 -5.81 -4.16
CA GLY A 68 12.63 -5.67 -3.30
C GLY A 68 13.36 -4.34 -3.47
N HIS A 69 13.21 -3.69 -4.61
CA HIS A 69 13.86 -2.42 -4.93
C HIS A 69 13.07 -1.18 -4.49
N GLN A 70 11.85 -1.34 -3.94
CA GLN A 70 11.04 -0.21 -3.46
C GLN A 70 11.75 0.61 -2.37
N TYR A 71 11.68 1.93 -2.54
CA TYR A 71 12.10 2.87 -1.50
C TYR A 71 11.24 2.72 -0.26
N CYS A 72 11.86 2.85 0.92
CA CYS A 72 11.15 2.82 2.19
C CYS A 72 10.20 4.03 2.30
N CYS A 73 9.11 3.91 3.05
CA CYS A 73 8.24 5.05 3.40
C CYS A 73 8.91 6.00 4.41
N GLY A 74 9.87 5.49 5.20
CA GLY A 74 10.53 6.20 6.29
C GLY A 74 9.89 6.00 7.67
N GLY A 75 8.74 5.33 7.79
CA GLY A 75 8.01 5.16 9.06
C GLY A 75 8.30 3.89 9.86
N GLY A 76 9.03 2.94 9.29
CA GLY A 76 9.35 1.66 9.94
C GLY A 76 10.44 1.77 11.02
N GLY A 77 10.74 0.67 11.70
CA GLY A 77 11.88 0.59 12.64
C GLY A 77 11.76 1.49 13.88
N GLY A 78 10.55 1.89 14.27
CA GLY A 78 10.30 2.78 15.42
C GLY A 78 10.44 4.27 15.10
N THR A 79 10.87 4.65 13.89
CA THR A 79 11.16 6.05 13.50
C THR A 79 9.98 7.02 13.67
N LEU A 80 8.74 6.55 13.60
CA LEU A 80 7.54 7.35 13.88
C LEU A 80 7.51 7.91 15.31
N LEU A 81 8.18 7.25 16.27
CA LEU A 81 8.22 7.61 17.68
C LEU A 81 9.57 8.24 18.10
N THR A 82 10.48 8.44 17.15
CA THR A 82 11.80 9.02 17.41
C THR A 82 11.80 10.54 17.28
N PRO A 83 12.78 11.25 17.87
CA PRO A 83 12.94 12.70 17.68
C PRO A 83 13.31 13.11 16.25
N TYR A 84 13.66 12.16 15.37
CA TYR A 84 14.09 12.40 13.99
C TYR A 84 12.92 12.71 13.03
N ARG A 85 11.99 13.57 13.46
CA ARG A 85 10.79 13.90 12.69
C ARG A 85 11.14 14.52 11.34
N ASP A 86 12.04 15.50 11.35
CA ASP A 86 12.32 16.30 10.16
C ASP A 86 13.15 15.51 9.14
N GLU A 87 14.07 14.66 9.60
CA GLU A 87 14.84 13.74 8.76
C GLU A 87 13.93 12.71 8.11
N ARG A 88 12.97 12.16 8.88
CA ARG A 88 11.99 11.21 8.37
C ARG A 88 11.09 11.84 7.31
N ILE A 89 10.59 13.05 7.57
CA ILE A 89 9.78 13.81 6.59
C ILE A 89 10.62 14.10 5.35
N HIS A 90 11.86 14.56 5.52
CA HIS A 90 12.78 14.82 4.42
C HIS A 90 13.02 13.56 3.58
N TYR A 91 13.28 12.40 4.20
CA TYR A 91 13.47 11.14 3.50
C TYR A 91 12.24 10.75 2.66
N ALA A 92 11.03 10.97 3.19
CA ALA A 92 9.79 10.62 2.51
C ALA A 92 9.59 11.31 1.15
N ARG A 93 10.31 12.40 0.84
CA ARG A 93 10.29 13.06 -0.48
C ARG A 93 10.45 12.07 -1.63
N ARG A 94 11.35 11.09 -1.49
CA ARG A 94 11.62 10.09 -2.54
C ARG A 94 10.38 9.22 -2.80
N LYS A 95 9.68 8.83 -1.73
CA LYS A 95 8.45 8.05 -1.82
C LYS A 95 7.29 8.88 -2.36
N MET A 96 7.14 10.12 -1.92
CA MET A 96 6.10 11.01 -2.43
C MET A 96 6.28 11.29 -3.92
N GLU A 97 7.51 11.47 -4.40
CA GLU A 97 7.79 11.60 -5.84
C GLU A 97 7.44 10.33 -6.62
N GLN A 98 7.66 9.12 -6.06
CA GLN A 98 7.18 7.90 -6.70
C GLN A 98 5.66 7.88 -6.84
N ILE A 99 4.94 8.27 -5.79
CA ILE A 99 3.48 8.28 -5.77
C ILE A 99 2.95 9.29 -6.80
N LYS A 100 3.44 10.53 -6.78
CA LYS A 100 3.02 11.58 -7.73
C LYS A 100 3.18 11.16 -9.20
N ARG A 101 4.28 10.49 -9.54
CA ARG A 101 4.55 10.02 -10.92
C ARG A 101 3.49 9.08 -11.47
N THR A 102 2.72 8.42 -10.61
CA THR A 102 1.66 7.49 -11.05
C THR A 102 0.37 8.20 -11.45
N GLY A 103 0.17 9.45 -11.02
CA GLY A 103 -1.11 10.14 -11.12
C GLY A 103 -2.23 9.51 -10.29
N ALA A 104 -1.91 8.59 -9.36
CA ALA A 104 -2.92 7.92 -8.55
C ALA A 104 -3.50 8.85 -7.47
N GLU A 105 -4.82 8.75 -7.30
CA GLU A 105 -5.56 9.42 -6.23
C GLU A 105 -5.62 8.59 -4.94
N MET A 106 -5.31 7.29 -5.04
CA MET A 106 -5.24 6.36 -3.93
C MET A 106 -3.88 5.67 -3.88
N LEU A 107 -3.30 5.54 -2.70
CA LEU A 107 -2.19 4.64 -2.42
C LEU A 107 -2.66 3.49 -1.54
N VAL A 108 -2.50 2.26 -2.01
CA VAL A 108 -2.79 1.05 -1.26
C VAL A 108 -1.51 0.54 -0.59
N VAL A 109 -1.56 0.33 0.72
CA VAL A 109 -0.43 -0.13 1.54
C VAL A 109 -0.88 -1.22 2.53
N PRO A 110 -0.25 -2.39 2.62
CA PRO A 110 -0.65 -3.39 3.62
C PRO A 110 -0.01 -3.18 5.00
N CYS A 111 0.95 -2.26 5.14
CA CYS A 111 1.73 -2.06 6.38
C CYS A 111 1.29 -0.83 7.16
N HIS A 112 1.04 -1.00 8.47
CA HIS A 112 0.64 0.08 9.38
C HIS A 112 1.61 1.27 9.40
N SER A 113 2.92 1.03 9.43
CA SER A 113 3.91 2.12 9.50
C SER A 113 3.99 2.89 8.18
N CYS A 114 3.80 2.19 7.04
CA CYS A 114 3.69 2.85 5.74
C CYS A 114 2.45 3.74 5.68
N HIS A 115 1.31 3.22 6.10
CA HIS A 115 0.06 3.97 6.15
C HIS A 115 0.18 5.24 6.98
N ALA A 116 0.62 5.12 8.24
CA ALA A 116 0.78 6.25 9.15
C ALA A 116 1.76 7.29 8.60
N GLN A 117 2.91 6.85 8.09
CA GLN A 117 3.93 7.75 7.57
C GLN A 117 3.48 8.52 6.34
N ILE A 118 2.87 7.85 5.35
CA ILE A 118 2.43 8.53 4.12
C ILE A 118 1.33 9.54 4.44
N LYS A 119 0.35 9.17 5.27
CA LYS A 119 -0.68 10.14 5.72
C LYS A 119 -0.08 11.35 6.42
N ALA A 120 0.95 11.16 7.24
CA ALA A 120 1.60 12.26 7.96
C ALA A 120 2.40 13.22 7.06
N VAL A 121 2.79 12.81 5.84
CA VAL A 121 3.62 13.64 4.95
C VAL A 121 2.93 14.06 3.66
N ALA A 122 1.76 13.49 3.33
CA ALA A 122 1.11 13.71 2.04
C ALA A 122 0.84 15.20 1.78
N GLU A 123 0.26 15.91 2.75
CA GLU A 123 0.02 17.36 2.69
C GLU A 123 1.32 18.16 2.51
N THR A 124 2.36 17.86 3.30
CA THR A 124 3.67 18.52 3.20
C THR A 124 4.26 18.45 1.80
N TYR A 125 3.97 17.39 1.05
CA TYR A 125 4.44 17.18 -0.31
C TYR A 125 3.38 17.50 -1.38
N GLY A 126 2.32 18.24 -1.06
CA GLY A 126 1.34 18.73 -2.03
C GLY A 126 0.36 17.66 -2.51
N MET A 127 0.04 16.67 -1.67
CA MET A 127 -0.97 15.65 -1.93
C MET A 127 -1.99 15.55 -0.77
N PRO A 128 -2.67 16.65 -0.39
CA PRO A 128 -3.60 16.65 0.76
C PRO A 128 -4.76 15.66 0.58
N ASP A 129 -5.20 15.42 -0.66
CA ASP A 129 -6.35 14.56 -0.98
C ASP A 129 -5.97 13.10 -1.28
N LEU A 130 -4.69 12.72 -1.11
CA LEU A 130 -4.25 11.34 -1.35
C LEU A 130 -4.94 10.37 -0.40
N ARG A 131 -5.73 9.44 -0.96
CA ARG A 131 -6.39 8.37 -0.21
C ARG A 131 -5.38 7.29 0.11
N VAL A 132 -4.86 7.26 1.34
CA VAL A 132 -3.99 6.15 1.78
C VAL A 132 -4.87 5.10 2.44
N LYS A 133 -4.97 3.92 1.85
CA LYS A 133 -5.80 2.83 2.37
C LYS A 133 -5.01 1.57 2.60
N TYR A 134 -5.45 0.79 3.59
CA TYR A 134 -4.98 -0.58 3.73
C TYR A 134 -5.54 -1.47 2.62
N LEU A 135 -4.78 -2.50 2.23
CA LEU A 135 -5.27 -3.49 1.26
C LEU A 135 -6.57 -4.15 1.73
N TRP A 136 -6.68 -4.48 3.01
CA TRP A 136 -7.91 -5.05 3.57
C TRP A 136 -9.07 -4.06 3.62
N GLU A 137 -8.81 -2.75 3.74
CA GLU A 137 -9.86 -1.73 3.67
C GLU A 137 -10.41 -1.63 2.25
N VAL A 138 -9.55 -1.73 1.24
CA VAL A 138 -9.98 -1.78 -0.18
C VAL A 138 -10.92 -2.97 -0.40
N VAL A 139 -10.57 -4.15 0.11
CA VAL A 139 -11.44 -5.34 0.04
C VAL A 139 -12.77 -5.09 0.75
N ALA A 140 -12.74 -4.51 1.96
CA ALA A 140 -13.93 -4.26 2.76
C ALA A 140 -14.89 -3.24 2.10
N ASP A 141 -14.37 -2.15 1.54
CA ASP A 141 -15.15 -1.09 0.89
C ASP A 141 -16.01 -1.62 -0.27
N ILE A 142 -15.45 -2.56 -1.03
CA ILE A 142 -16.07 -3.07 -2.25
C ILE A 142 -16.83 -4.38 -2.04
N MET A 143 -16.81 -4.90 -0.82
CA MET A 143 -17.54 -6.11 -0.46
C MET A 143 -19.04 -5.92 -0.71
N ILE A 144 -19.68 -6.95 -1.26
CA ILE A 144 -21.14 -7.00 -1.39
C ILE A 144 -21.69 -7.48 -0.04
N ILE A 145 -22.56 -6.68 0.57
CA ILE A 145 -23.23 -6.99 1.83
C ILE A 145 -24.69 -7.23 1.48
N ASP A 146 -25.12 -8.49 1.63
CA ASP A 146 -26.51 -8.95 1.48
C ASP A 146 -27.22 -8.92 2.85
#